data_AF-A0A8B7E4P1-F1
#
_entry.id   AF-A0A8B7E4P1-F1
#
_cell.length_a   1.000
_cell.length_b   1.000
_cell.length_c   1.000
_cell.angle_alpha   90.00
_cell.angle_beta   90.00
_cell.angle_gamma   90.00
#
_symmetry.space_group_name_H-M   'P 1'
#
loop_
_entity.id
_entity.type
_entity.pdbx_description
1 polymer ?
#
loop_
_entity_poly.entity_id
_entity_poly.type
_entity_poly.pdbx_seq_one_letter_code
_entity_poly.pdbx_strand_id
1 'polypeptide(L)'
;DECSFVSLRDVERALLVTSWFYKRIDLFKTTDDKLTIYNKMQLAIIYSLSVCYIAKLEDRDSYRKYISAYFTGNFKLRNGAQEIKEKVVSLQRKFLGEIKLEDNIAQNEALCENVFMMVICIELRIPLFVVGKPGSSKSLAKAIIQDCMQGTMSKSCLFKNFKQIFMSSYQCSPLSTADGIINTFKQCSRFQEDKDLETFTSVVVLDEVGLAEDSPRMPLKALHPLLEDGTDGSEELTLDDLSFKNKRVAFIGISNWSLDPAKMNRGIMLYRGQPDSDELVETA
;
A
#
# COMPACT_ATOMS: atom_id res chain seq x y z
N ASP A 1 6.19 -10.75 -19.73
CA ASP A 1 7.43 -10.83 -18.91
C ASP A 1 7.24 -10.11 -17.59
N GLU A 2 6.63 -10.80 -16.62
CA GLU A 2 6.64 -10.36 -15.22
C GLU A 2 8.10 -10.35 -14.75
N CYS A 3 8.53 -9.25 -14.11
CA CYS A 3 9.90 -9.08 -13.61
C CYS A 3 10.29 -10.26 -12.72
N SER A 4 11.14 -11.17 -13.24
CA SER A 4 11.41 -12.51 -12.71
C SER A 4 12.32 -12.54 -11.49
N PHE A 5 12.75 -11.39 -10.98
CA PHE A 5 13.71 -11.30 -9.88
C PHE A 5 12.99 -10.87 -8.60
N VAL A 6 12.50 -11.86 -7.86
CA VAL A 6 12.10 -11.70 -6.45
C VAL A 6 13.37 -11.69 -5.61
N SER A 7 13.50 -10.73 -4.69
CA SER A 7 14.68 -10.57 -3.84
C SER A 7 14.37 -10.93 -2.38
N LEU A 8 15.41 -11.13 -1.56
CA LEU A 8 15.23 -11.29 -0.10
C LEU A 8 14.56 -10.06 0.56
N ARG A 9 14.62 -8.88 -0.08
CA ARG A 9 13.90 -7.67 0.39
C ARG A 9 12.38 -7.86 0.36
N ASP A 10 11.86 -8.65 -0.59
CA ASP A 10 10.43 -8.95 -0.68
C ASP A 10 9.99 -9.89 0.45
N VAL A 11 10.86 -10.84 0.82
CA VAL A 11 10.64 -11.72 1.98
C VAL A 11 10.67 -10.92 3.28
N GLU A 12 11.66 -10.03 3.46
CA GLU A 12 11.75 -9.15 4.63
C GLU A 12 10.49 -8.29 4.77
N ARG A 13 10.02 -7.70 3.67
CA ARG A 13 8.77 -6.93 3.64
C ARG A 13 7.56 -7.77 4.02
N ALA A 14 7.46 -9.00 3.51
CA ALA A 14 6.37 -9.89 3.87
C ALA A 14 6.42 -10.28 5.36
N LEU A 15 7.60 -10.46 5.95
CA LEU A 15 7.75 -10.70 7.39
C LEU A 15 7.35 -9.47 8.21
N LEU A 16 7.73 -8.26 7.76
CA LEU A 16 7.31 -7.00 8.38
C LEU A 16 5.79 -6.86 8.38
N VAL A 17 5.14 -7.05 7.22
CA VAL A 17 3.69 -6.99 7.08
C VAL A 17 3.00 -8.07 7.93
N THR A 18 3.54 -9.29 7.97
CA THR A 18 3.02 -10.38 8.82
C THR A 18 3.09 -9.99 10.29
N SER A 19 4.22 -9.46 10.76
CA SER A 19 4.40 -9.01 12.15
C SER A 19 3.41 -7.91 12.52
N TRP A 20 3.20 -6.95 11.61
CA TRP A 20 2.24 -5.86 11.81
C TRP A 20 0.81 -6.37 11.92
N PHE A 21 0.38 -7.27 11.01
CA PHE A 21 -0.95 -7.88 11.09
C PHE A 21 -1.12 -8.73 12.34
N TYR A 22 -0.14 -9.57 12.69
CA TYR A 22 -0.23 -10.45 13.85
C TYR A 22 -0.44 -9.66 15.16
N LYS A 23 0.27 -8.54 15.33
CA LYS A 23 0.13 -7.65 16.49
C LYS A 23 -1.20 -6.91 16.54
N ARG A 24 -1.83 -6.68 15.38
CA ARG A 24 -3.04 -5.85 15.23
C ARG A 24 -4.29 -6.65 14.85
N ILE A 25 -4.19 -7.97 14.75
CA ILE A 25 -5.26 -8.84 14.22
C ILE A 25 -6.58 -8.70 14.98
N ASP A 26 -6.49 -8.40 16.27
CA ASP A 26 -7.65 -8.22 17.14
C ASP A 26 -8.49 -6.98 16.73
N LEU A 27 -7.88 -5.95 16.13
CA LEU A 27 -8.59 -4.78 15.59
C LEU A 27 -9.50 -5.16 14.41
N PHE A 28 -9.16 -6.23 13.70
CA PHE A 28 -9.86 -6.65 12.48
C PHE A 28 -10.96 -7.67 12.75
N LYS A 29 -11.14 -8.13 13.98
CA LYS A 29 -12.21 -9.08 14.35
C LYS A 29 -13.59 -8.46 14.26
N THR A 30 -14.56 -9.28 13.87
CA THR A 30 -15.99 -8.95 13.87
C THR A 30 -16.74 -9.62 15.02
N THR A 31 -16.15 -10.64 15.65
CA THR A 31 -16.74 -11.39 16.76
C THR A 31 -15.88 -11.32 18.01
N ASP A 32 -16.51 -11.47 19.18
CA ASP A 32 -15.84 -11.57 20.48
C ASP A 32 -15.06 -12.89 20.67
N ASP A 33 -15.08 -13.78 19.67
CA ASP A 33 -14.39 -15.06 19.74
C ASP A 33 -12.87 -14.87 19.80
N LYS A 34 -12.27 -15.48 20.83
CA LYS A 34 -10.81 -15.49 21.00
C LYS A 34 -10.16 -16.35 19.91
N LEU A 35 -9.62 -15.70 18.88
CA LEU A 35 -8.70 -16.36 17.94
C LEU A 35 -7.51 -17.00 18.68
N THR A 36 -7.24 -18.27 18.37
CA THR A 36 -6.03 -18.96 18.79
C THR A 36 -4.79 -18.32 18.16
N ILE A 37 -3.61 -18.55 18.74
CA ILE A 37 -2.33 -18.09 18.19
C ILE A 37 -2.14 -18.57 16.74
N TYR A 38 -2.50 -19.83 16.45
CA TYR A 38 -2.43 -20.39 15.10
C TYR A 38 -3.34 -19.66 14.12
N ASN A 39 -4.58 -19.36 14.50
CA ASN A 39 -5.51 -18.63 13.63
C ASN A 39 -5.01 -17.19 13.37
N LYS A 40 -4.50 -16.51 14.40
CA LYS A 40 -3.92 -15.17 14.26
C LYS A 40 -2.76 -15.17 13.26
N MET A 41 -1.86 -16.13 13.40
CA MET A 41 -0.70 -16.26 12.50
C MET A 41 -1.14 -16.68 11.08
N GLN A 42 -2.11 -17.58 10.93
CA GLN A 42 -2.67 -17.96 9.63
C GLN A 42 -3.21 -16.73 8.88
N LEU A 43 -4.03 -15.90 9.55
CA LEU A 43 -4.59 -14.69 8.96
C LEU A 43 -3.49 -13.68 8.61
N ALA A 44 -2.53 -13.46 9.51
CA ALA A 44 -1.42 -12.54 9.26
C ALA A 44 -0.58 -12.94 8.04
N ILE A 45 -0.32 -14.24 7.85
CA ILE A 45 0.36 -14.77 6.66
C ILE A 45 -0.50 -14.56 5.42
N ILE A 46 -1.79 -14.89 5.45
CA ILE A 46 -2.72 -14.70 4.32
C ILE A 46 -2.72 -13.24 3.87
N TYR A 47 -2.89 -12.30 4.79
CA TYR A 47 -2.93 -10.87 4.47
C TYR A 47 -1.60 -10.36 3.96
N SER A 48 -0.48 -10.80 4.56
CA SER A 48 0.85 -10.42 4.09
C SER A 48 1.15 -10.93 2.68
N LEU A 49 0.82 -12.19 2.38
CA LEU A 49 0.94 -12.74 1.04
C LEU A 49 0.08 -11.97 0.05
N SER A 50 -1.13 -11.56 0.46
CA SER A 50 -1.99 -10.75 -0.39
C SER A 50 -1.38 -9.40 -0.73
N VAL A 51 -0.86 -8.68 0.27
CA VAL A 51 -0.27 -7.36 0.12
C VAL A 51 1.03 -7.42 -0.69
N CYS A 52 1.93 -8.38 -0.39
CA CYS A 52 3.28 -8.38 -0.95
C CYS A 52 3.41 -9.15 -2.28
N TYR A 53 2.58 -10.18 -2.49
CA TYR A 53 2.72 -11.08 -3.63
C TYR A 53 1.49 -11.12 -4.53
N ILE A 54 0.27 -11.27 -3.99
CA ILE A 54 -0.91 -11.44 -4.84
C ILE A 54 -1.30 -10.12 -5.52
N ALA A 55 -1.21 -8.98 -4.83
CA ALA A 55 -1.61 -7.67 -5.36
C ALA A 55 -0.89 -7.26 -6.65
N LYS A 56 0.34 -7.77 -6.86
CA LYS A 56 1.17 -7.47 -8.05
C LYS A 56 0.93 -8.39 -9.24
N LEU A 57 0.19 -9.48 -9.07
CA LEU A 57 -0.01 -10.49 -10.12
C LEU A 57 -1.24 -10.17 -10.96
N GLU A 58 -1.14 -10.49 -12.25
CA GLU A 58 -2.30 -10.55 -13.15
C GLU A 58 -3.12 -11.82 -12.85
N ASP A 59 -2.47 -12.99 -12.85
CA ASP A 59 -3.12 -14.27 -12.48
C ASP A 59 -3.01 -14.54 -10.97
N ARG A 60 -3.91 -13.89 -10.24
CA ARG A 60 -4.01 -14.00 -8.77
C ARG A 60 -4.52 -15.37 -8.32
N ASP A 61 -5.38 -16.01 -9.12
CA ASP A 61 -6.05 -17.24 -8.72
C ASP A 61 -5.14 -18.46 -8.82
N SER A 62 -4.27 -18.54 -9.83
CA SER A 62 -3.25 -19.60 -9.91
C SER A 62 -2.28 -19.52 -8.73
N TYR A 63 -1.85 -18.32 -8.34
CA TYR A 63 -0.99 -18.16 -7.17
C TYR A 63 -1.69 -18.57 -5.88
N ARG A 64 -2.96 -18.18 -5.67
CA ARG A 64 -3.76 -18.61 -4.51
C ARG A 64 -3.88 -20.14 -4.45
N LYS A 65 -4.14 -20.80 -5.58
CA LYS A 65 -4.18 -22.26 -5.68
C LYS A 65 -2.85 -22.87 -5.27
N TYR A 66 -1.74 -22.41 -5.86
CA TYR A 66 -0.40 -22.90 -5.54
C TYR A 66 -0.06 -22.74 -4.07
N ILE A 67 -0.21 -21.53 -3.51
CA ILE A 67 0.22 -21.25 -2.14
C ILE A 67 -0.68 -21.94 -1.10
N SER A 68 -1.96 -22.17 -1.42
CA SER A 68 -2.89 -22.85 -0.51
C SER A 68 -2.45 -24.27 -0.13
N ALA A 69 -1.71 -24.96 -1.01
CA ALA A 69 -1.18 -26.30 -0.75
C ALA A 69 -0.15 -26.33 0.40
N TYR A 70 0.50 -25.20 0.68
CA TYR A 70 1.50 -25.10 1.75
C TYR A 70 0.89 -24.79 3.13
N PHE A 71 -0.40 -24.44 3.18
CA PHE A 71 -1.14 -24.30 4.43
C PHE A 71 -1.55 -25.68 4.96
N THR A 72 -0.74 -26.21 5.88
CA THR A 72 -0.87 -27.58 6.42
C THR A 72 -0.94 -27.59 7.95
N GLY A 73 -1.26 -28.75 8.53
CA GLY A 73 -1.34 -28.90 10.00
C GLY A 73 -2.33 -27.94 10.65
N ASN A 74 -1.88 -27.22 11.69
CA ASN A 74 -2.69 -26.21 12.39
C ASN A 74 -3.04 -24.98 11.55
N PHE A 75 -2.41 -24.82 10.38
CA PHE A 75 -2.68 -23.74 9.43
C PHE A 75 -3.54 -24.20 8.26
N LYS A 76 -4.07 -25.43 8.27
CA LYS A 76 -4.84 -25.98 7.15
C LYS A 76 -6.05 -25.10 6.81
N LEU A 77 -6.21 -24.83 5.52
CA LEU A 77 -7.37 -24.13 4.96
C LEU A 77 -8.47 -25.16 4.67
N ARG A 78 -9.71 -24.84 5.03
CA ARG A 78 -10.91 -25.64 4.77
C ARG A 78 -11.29 -25.57 3.28
N ASN A 79 -11.27 -24.36 2.70
CA ASN A 79 -11.67 -24.12 1.31
C ASN A 79 -10.50 -23.73 0.41
N GLY A 80 -9.26 -24.03 0.81
CA GLY A 80 -8.05 -23.80 0.01
C GLY A 80 -7.92 -22.35 -0.48
N ALA A 81 -7.68 -22.17 -1.78
CA ALA A 81 -7.53 -20.87 -2.44
C ALA A 81 -8.72 -19.92 -2.23
N GLN A 82 -9.94 -20.46 -2.20
CA GLN A 82 -11.14 -19.66 -2.05
C GLN A 82 -11.21 -19.00 -0.66
N GLU A 83 -10.79 -19.73 0.38
CA GLU A 83 -10.71 -19.19 1.74
C GLU A 83 -9.73 -18.01 1.85
N ILE A 84 -8.62 -18.07 1.10
CA ILE A 84 -7.65 -16.97 1.01
C ILE A 84 -8.32 -15.73 0.41
N LYS A 85 -9.01 -15.89 -0.74
CA LYS A 85 -9.73 -14.80 -1.42
C LYS A 85 -10.78 -14.18 -0.49
N GLU A 86 -11.65 -14.99 0.10
CA GLU A 86 -12.74 -14.55 0.97
C GLU A 86 -12.25 -13.78 2.20
N LYS A 87 -11.21 -14.29 2.88
CA LYS A 87 -10.62 -13.61 4.05
C LYS A 87 -10.05 -12.24 3.68
N VAL A 88 -9.35 -12.15 2.55
CA VAL A 88 -8.78 -10.88 2.07
C VAL A 88 -9.86 -9.89 1.68
N VAL A 89 -10.83 -10.29 0.86
CA VAL A 89 -11.93 -9.42 0.41
C VAL A 89 -12.76 -8.94 1.61
N SER A 90 -13.03 -9.82 2.56
CA SER A 90 -13.72 -9.46 3.81
C SER A 90 -12.97 -8.39 4.60
N LEU A 91 -11.64 -8.52 4.73
CA LEU A 91 -10.81 -7.50 5.38
C LEU A 91 -10.83 -6.17 4.62
N GLN A 92 -10.69 -6.21 3.29
CA GLN A 92 -10.72 -5.02 2.44
C GLN A 92 -12.06 -4.28 2.55
N ARG A 93 -13.18 -5.01 2.48
CA ARG A 93 -14.52 -4.46 2.67
C ARG A 93 -14.70 -3.88 4.07
N LYS A 94 -14.10 -4.49 5.11
CA LYS A 94 -14.13 -3.94 6.48
C LYS A 94 -13.45 -2.56 6.56
N PHE A 95 -12.31 -2.37 5.90
CA PHE A 95 -11.64 -1.06 5.86
C PHE A 95 -12.53 0.01 5.23
N LEU A 96 -13.19 -0.32 4.12
CA LEU A 96 -14.07 0.63 3.44
C LEU A 96 -15.40 0.85 4.18
N GLY A 97 -15.96 -0.19 4.80
CA GLY A 97 -17.22 -0.11 5.56
C GLY A 97 -17.14 0.72 6.84
N GLU A 98 -15.93 0.96 7.35
CA GLU A 98 -15.66 1.90 8.43
C GLU A 98 -15.69 3.37 7.99
N ILE A 99 -15.75 3.62 6.68
CA ILE A 99 -15.70 4.95 6.08
C ILE A 99 -17.11 5.35 5.64
N LYS A 100 -17.55 6.54 6.09
CA LYS A 100 -18.80 7.12 5.60
C LYS A 100 -18.57 7.73 4.21
N LEU A 101 -18.85 6.95 3.18
CA LEU A 101 -18.84 7.42 1.79
C LEU A 101 -20.12 8.19 1.46
N GLU A 102 -20.07 9.02 0.41
CA GLU A 102 -21.26 9.65 -0.18
C GLU A 102 -22.12 8.59 -0.88
N ASP A 103 -23.44 8.81 -0.92
CA ASP A 103 -24.41 7.84 -1.45
C ASP A 103 -24.18 7.48 -2.93
N ASN A 104 -23.45 8.32 -3.67
CA ASN A 104 -23.17 8.15 -5.09
C ASN A 104 -21.86 7.39 -5.37
N ILE A 105 -21.15 6.92 -4.34
CA ILE A 105 -19.88 6.20 -4.48
C ILE A 105 -20.11 4.70 -4.37
N ALA A 106 -19.90 3.98 -5.47
CA ALA A 106 -19.94 2.52 -5.47
C ALA A 106 -18.77 1.93 -4.66
N GLN A 107 -19.08 1.00 -3.74
CA GLN A 107 -18.10 0.26 -2.94
C GLN A 107 -17.56 -0.97 -3.67
N ASN A 108 -17.04 -0.78 -4.89
CA ASN A 108 -16.53 -1.88 -5.70
C ASN A 108 -15.20 -2.46 -5.17
N GLU A 109 -14.82 -3.63 -5.67
CA GLU A 109 -13.59 -4.33 -5.26
C GLU A 109 -12.32 -3.48 -5.51
N ALA A 110 -12.29 -2.73 -6.62
CA ALA A 110 -11.18 -1.86 -6.96
C ALA A 110 -10.95 -0.76 -5.89
N LEU A 111 -12.01 -0.09 -5.46
CA LEU A 111 -11.94 0.91 -4.40
C LEU A 111 -11.53 0.28 -3.06
N CYS A 112 -12.14 -0.85 -2.69
CA CYS A 112 -11.82 -1.57 -1.46
C CYS A 112 -10.34 -1.93 -1.36
N GLU A 113 -9.79 -2.56 -2.42
CA GLU A 113 -8.39 -2.98 -2.41
C GLU A 113 -7.43 -1.78 -2.55
N ASN A 114 -7.79 -0.71 -3.28
CA ASN A 114 -6.94 0.50 -3.33
C ASN A 114 -6.81 1.14 -1.93
N VAL A 115 -7.94 1.34 -1.24
CA VAL A 115 -7.96 1.89 0.12
C VAL A 115 -7.17 0.99 1.06
N PHE A 116 -7.44 -0.32 1.05
CA PHE A 116 -6.71 -1.29 1.88
C PHE A 116 -5.19 -1.23 1.65
N MET A 117 -4.75 -1.31 0.39
CA MET A 117 -3.33 -1.29 0.06
C MET A 117 -2.66 0.03 0.47
N MET A 118 -3.32 1.17 0.24
CA MET A 118 -2.81 2.48 0.66
C MET A 118 -2.67 2.57 2.18
N VAL A 119 -3.65 2.16 2.98
CA VAL A 119 -3.55 2.19 4.45
C VAL A 119 -2.36 1.36 4.93
N ILE A 120 -2.26 0.10 4.50
CA ILE A 120 -1.20 -0.81 4.97
C ILE A 120 0.19 -0.30 4.56
N CYS A 121 0.34 0.17 3.32
CA CYS A 121 1.61 0.67 2.84
C CYS A 121 2.03 1.99 3.51
N ILE A 122 1.07 2.89 3.80
CA ILE A 122 1.33 4.10 4.59
C ILE A 122 1.77 3.76 6.01
N GLU A 123 1.01 2.89 6.71
CA GLU A 123 1.29 2.47 8.09
C GLU A 123 2.73 1.94 8.26
N LEU A 124 3.18 1.19 7.25
CA LEU A 124 4.48 0.54 7.21
C LEU A 124 5.57 1.32 6.47
N ARG A 125 5.24 2.49 5.90
CA ARG A 125 6.11 3.27 5.00
C ARG A 125 6.73 2.43 3.87
N ILE A 126 5.96 1.48 3.36
CA ILE A 126 6.30 0.69 2.18
C ILE A 126 5.91 1.51 0.95
N PRO A 127 6.81 1.79 0.01
CA PRO A 127 6.44 2.50 -1.22
C PRO A 127 5.38 1.71 -1.98
N LEU A 128 4.28 2.35 -2.36
CA LEU A 128 3.19 1.72 -3.12
C LEU A 128 3.06 2.38 -4.49
N PHE A 129 2.99 1.60 -5.55
CA PHE A 129 2.66 2.05 -6.90
C PHE A 129 1.30 1.47 -7.28
N VAL A 130 0.30 2.32 -7.47
CA VAL A 130 -1.04 1.93 -7.94
C VAL A 130 -1.14 2.23 -9.42
N VAL A 131 -1.12 1.17 -10.23
CA VAL A 131 -1.14 1.25 -11.69
C VAL A 131 -2.43 0.63 -12.20
N GLY A 132 -3.17 1.38 -13.02
CA GLY A 132 -4.46 0.93 -13.52
C GLY A 132 -5.07 1.89 -14.52
N LYS A 133 -6.01 1.44 -15.34
CA LYS A 133 -6.67 2.32 -16.32
C LYS A 133 -7.37 3.53 -15.65
N PRO A 134 -7.63 4.61 -16.40
CA PRO A 134 -8.50 5.68 -15.92
C PRO A 134 -9.84 5.12 -15.43
N GLY A 135 -10.39 5.68 -14.36
CA GLY A 135 -11.63 5.18 -13.75
C GLY A 135 -11.48 4.04 -12.74
N SER A 136 -10.28 3.48 -12.50
CA SER A 136 -10.05 2.43 -11.49
C SER A 136 -10.00 2.94 -10.03
N SER A 137 -10.78 3.96 -9.67
CA SER A 137 -10.95 4.49 -8.31
C SER A 137 -9.67 4.87 -7.55
N LYS A 138 -8.57 5.19 -8.25
CA LYS A 138 -7.25 5.46 -7.64
C LYS A 138 -7.22 6.80 -6.89
N SER A 139 -7.59 7.88 -7.58
CA SER A 139 -7.62 9.23 -6.99
C SER A 139 -8.71 9.38 -5.94
N LEU A 140 -9.82 8.66 -6.10
CA LEU A 140 -10.88 8.59 -5.09
C LEU A 140 -10.37 7.91 -3.81
N ALA A 141 -9.68 6.78 -3.92
CA ALA A 141 -9.05 6.13 -2.77
C ALA A 141 -8.07 7.09 -2.07
N LYS A 142 -7.24 7.84 -2.82
CA LYS A 142 -6.35 8.87 -2.25
C LYS A 142 -7.13 9.88 -1.39
N ALA A 143 -8.21 10.44 -1.92
CA ALA A 143 -9.03 11.43 -1.21
C ALA A 143 -9.66 10.85 0.07
N ILE A 144 -10.17 9.62 -0.01
CA ILE A 144 -10.74 8.90 1.15
C ILE A 144 -9.68 8.70 2.24
N ILE A 145 -8.48 8.24 1.87
CA ILE A 145 -7.38 8.03 2.82
C ILE A 145 -6.97 9.34 3.51
N GLN A 146 -6.90 10.44 2.75
CA GLN A 146 -6.59 11.76 3.29
C GLN A 146 -7.63 12.23 4.32
N ASP A 147 -8.92 11.95 4.11
CA ASP A 147 -9.97 12.31 5.06
C ASP A 147 -10.03 11.36 6.28
N CYS A 148 -9.75 10.07 6.09
CA CYS A 148 -9.99 9.05 7.11
C CYS A 148 -8.82 8.82 8.07
N MET A 149 -7.56 8.88 7.58
CA MET A 149 -6.36 8.62 8.40
C MET A 149 -5.96 9.84 9.23
N GLN A 150 -6.84 10.26 10.14
CA GLN A 150 -6.66 11.41 11.03
C GLN A 150 -6.17 11.02 12.43
N GLY A 151 -5.67 9.78 12.59
CA GLY A 151 -5.28 9.22 13.88
C GLY A 151 -6.44 9.26 14.88
N THR A 152 -6.17 9.65 16.12
CA THR A 152 -7.18 9.73 17.19
C THR A 152 -8.36 10.64 16.87
N MET A 153 -8.20 11.57 15.93
CA MET A 153 -9.26 12.48 15.45
C MET A 153 -10.13 11.88 14.33
N SER A 154 -9.84 10.66 13.87
CA SER A 154 -10.67 9.98 12.87
C SER A 154 -12.08 9.74 13.41
N LYS A 155 -13.07 9.75 12.51
CA LYS A 155 -14.46 9.42 12.86
C LYS A 155 -14.67 7.91 13.02
N SER A 156 -13.87 7.11 12.29
CA SER A 156 -13.94 5.65 12.36
C SER A 156 -13.25 5.12 13.60
N CYS A 157 -13.86 4.13 14.26
CA CYS A 157 -13.25 3.42 15.37
C CYS A 157 -11.98 2.67 14.94
N LEU A 158 -11.97 2.08 13.73
CA LEU A 158 -10.79 1.41 13.19
C LEU A 158 -9.64 2.40 12.96
N PHE A 159 -9.89 3.48 12.21
CA PHE A 159 -8.85 4.43 11.78
C PHE A 159 -8.25 5.26 12.92
N LYS A 160 -8.92 5.33 14.09
CA LYS A 160 -8.32 5.86 15.33
C LYS A 160 -7.09 5.09 15.80
N ASN A 161 -6.92 3.84 15.37
CA ASN A 161 -5.79 2.98 15.71
C ASN A 161 -4.65 3.06 14.68
N PHE A 162 -4.78 3.89 13.65
CA PHE A 162 -3.75 4.13 12.64
C PHE A 162 -3.12 5.51 12.83
N LYS A 163 -2.01 5.74 12.12
CA LYS A 163 -1.31 7.02 12.13
C LYS A 163 -2.18 8.12 11.55
N GLN A 164 -2.03 9.31 12.13
CA GLN A 164 -2.45 10.54 11.45
C GLN A 164 -1.50 10.80 10.28
N ILE A 165 -2.06 11.21 9.14
CA ILE A 165 -1.25 11.49 7.95
C ILE A 165 -1.24 12.97 7.57
N PHE A 166 -0.11 13.40 7.01
CA PHE A 166 -0.02 14.62 6.21
C PHE A 166 0.36 14.25 4.78
N MET A 167 -0.51 14.54 3.82
CA MET A 167 -0.31 14.15 2.43
C MET A 167 0.10 15.36 1.58
N SER A 168 1.25 15.28 0.90
CA SER A 168 1.67 16.25 -0.12
C SER A 168 1.70 15.58 -1.48
N SER A 169 0.94 16.13 -2.44
CA SER A 169 0.84 15.58 -3.80
C SER A 169 1.66 16.41 -4.79
N TYR A 170 2.35 15.75 -5.71
CA TYR A 170 3.00 16.35 -6.87
C TYR A 170 2.44 15.71 -8.14
N GLN A 171 1.87 16.55 -9.01
CA GLN A 171 1.35 16.12 -10.30
C GLN A 171 2.50 15.98 -11.30
N CYS A 172 2.76 14.76 -11.75
CA CYS A 172 3.75 14.47 -12.78
C CYS A 172 3.24 14.83 -14.18
N SER A 173 4.18 15.21 -15.03
CA SER A 173 3.99 15.51 -16.45
C SER A 173 5.29 15.22 -17.21
N PRO A 174 5.29 15.23 -18.56
CA PRO A 174 6.51 15.07 -19.34
C PRO A 174 7.59 16.15 -19.06
N LEU A 175 7.18 17.30 -18.51
CA LEU A 175 8.08 18.42 -18.17
C LEU A 175 8.58 18.38 -16.72
N SER A 176 8.16 17.40 -15.92
CA SER A 176 8.55 17.27 -14.51
C SER A 176 10.07 17.18 -14.34
N THR A 177 10.56 17.73 -13.23
CA THR A 177 11.99 17.76 -12.88
C THR A 177 12.25 16.95 -11.61
N ALA A 178 13.49 16.47 -11.46
CA ALA A 178 13.93 15.81 -10.24
C ALA A 178 13.77 16.72 -9.02
N ASP A 179 14.12 18.01 -9.15
CA ASP A 179 13.99 19.00 -8.07
C ASP A 179 12.55 19.12 -7.54
N GLY A 180 11.55 19.06 -8.43
CA GLY A 180 10.15 19.09 -8.02
C GLY A 180 9.81 17.94 -7.08
N ILE A 181 10.20 16.72 -7.45
CA ILE A 181 10.00 15.51 -6.64
C ILE A 181 10.78 15.61 -5.32
N ILE A 182 12.07 15.96 -5.38
CA ILE A 182 12.94 16.09 -4.20
C ILE A 182 12.37 17.11 -3.22
N ASN A 183 11.89 18.26 -3.71
CA ASN A 183 11.32 19.31 -2.85
C ASN A 183 10.03 18.84 -2.15
N THR A 184 9.19 18.05 -2.81
CA THR A 184 8.00 17.44 -2.17
C THR A 184 8.40 16.48 -1.05
N PHE A 185 9.42 15.64 -1.27
CA PHE A 185 9.97 14.78 -0.21
C PHE A 185 10.55 15.59 0.95
N LYS A 186 11.35 16.62 0.66
CA LYS A 186 11.93 17.52 1.68
C LYS A 186 10.84 18.22 2.50
N GLN A 187 9.76 18.66 1.88
CA GLN A 187 8.61 19.24 2.58
C GLN A 187 7.98 18.24 3.55
N CYS A 188 7.71 17.00 3.09
CA CYS A 188 7.13 15.96 3.93
C CYS A 188 8.06 15.54 5.07
N SER A 189 9.37 15.41 4.81
CA SER A 189 10.39 15.11 5.83
C SER A 189 10.39 16.19 6.91
N ARG A 190 10.49 17.47 6.53
CA ARG A 190 10.46 18.59 7.49
C ARG A 190 9.20 18.63 8.34
N PHE A 191 8.05 18.31 7.76
CA PHE A 191 6.79 18.26 8.50
C PHE A 191 6.76 17.13 9.54
N GLN A 192 7.58 16.09 9.35
CA GLN A 192 7.65 14.91 10.19
C GLN A 192 8.72 15.00 11.30
N GLU A 193 9.71 15.90 11.18
CA GLU A 193 10.88 16.00 12.08
C GLU A 193 10.52 16.07 13.58
N ASP A 194 9.51 16.85 13.95
CA ASP A 194 9.10 17.06 15.35
C ASP A 194 7.86 16.23 15.76
N LYS A 195 7.55 15.17 15.02
CA LYS A 195 6.35 14.33 15.24
C LYS A 195 6.71 12.94 15.78
N ASP A 196 5.80 12.35 16.55
CA ASP A 196 5.91 10.95 16.95
C ASP A 196 5.57 10.03 15.76
N LEU A 197 6.56 9.28 15.28
CA LEU A 197 6.46 8.46 14.07
C LEU A 197 5.66 7.17 14.24
N GLU A 198 5.32 6.82 15.48
CA GLU A 198 4.40 5.72 15.78
C GLU A 198 2.94 6.15 15.59
N THR A 199 2.63 7.43 15.79
CA THR A 199 1.27 7.99 15.69
C THR A 199 1.07 8.93 14.50
N PHE A 200 2.14 9.31 13.80
CA PHE A 200 2.10 10.24 12.67
C PHE A 200 2.98 9.77 11.50
N THR A 201 2.57 10.07 10.26
CA THR A 201 3.44 9.94 9.08
C THR A 201 3.12 10.96 7.99
N SER A 202 4.16 11.55 7.40
CA SER A 202 4.00 12.27 6.14
C SER A 202 3.95 11.29 4.96
N VAL A 203 3.17 11.63 3.94
CA VAL A 203 2.96 10.82 2.72
C VAL A 203 3.21 11.70 1.51
N VAL A 204 4.17 11.30 0.68
CA VAL A 204 4.35 11.88 -0.66
C VAL A 204 3.49 11.12 -1.65
N VAL A 205 2.72 11.84 -2.45
CA VAL A 205 1.97 11.25 -3.57
C VAL A 205 2.47 11.81 -4.89
N LEU A 206 2.86 10.94 -5.82
CA LEU A 206 3.12 11.32 -7.21
C LEU A 206 1.94 10.89 -8.06
N ASP A 207 1.13 11.86 -8.48
CA ASP A 207 -0.01 11.63 -9.37
C ASP A 207 0.46 11.62 -10.84
N GLU A 208 -0.06 10.69 -11.63
CA GLU A 208 0.34 10.46 -13.04
C GLU A 208 1.84 10.22 -13.22
N VAL A 209 2.46 9.47 -12.30
CA VAL A 209 3.93 9.24 -12.30
C VAL A 209 4.43 8.61 -13.62
N GLY A 210 3.59 7.87 -14.34
CA GLY A 210 3.89 7.34 -15.67
C GLY A 210 4.24 8.39 -16.71
N LEU A 211 3.68 9.60 -16.62
CA LEU A 211 3.99 10.68 -17.56
C LEU A 211 5.43 11.22 -17.40
N ALA A 212 6.03 11.02 -16.22
CA ALA A 212 7.39 11.43 -15.94
C ALA A 212 8.43 10.38 -16.41
N GLU A 213 8.00 9.18 -16.79
CA GLU A 213 8.84 8.13 -17.36
C GLU A 213 9.40 8.55 -18.72
N ASP A 214 8.55 9.14 -19.56
CA ASP A 214 8.88 9.60 -20.92
C ASP A 214 9.67 10.92 -20.94
N SER A 215 9.95 11.51 -19.76
CA SER A 215 10.63 12.78 -19.68
C SER A 215 12.11 12.65 -20.07
N PRO A 216 12.66 13.51 -20.96
CA PRO A 216 14.08 13.50 -21.31
C PRO A 216 14.99 13.84 -20.11
N ARG A 217 14.42 14.43 -19.05
CA ARG A 217 15.14 14.81 -17.82
C ARG A 217 15.28 13.65 -16.82
N MET A 218 14.65 12.50 -17.09
CA MET A 218 14.68 11.31 -16.23
C MET A 218 14.44 11.59 -14.73
N PRO A 219 13.38 12.34 -14.36
CA PRO A 219 13.16 12.80 -12.99
C PRO A 219 12.97 11.66 -11.99
N LEU A 220 12.46 10.51 -12.44
CA LEU A 220 12.21 9.34 -11.59
C LEU A 220 13.49 8.64 -11.10
N LYS A 221 14.67 8.97 -11.65
CA LYS A 221 15.95 8.49 -11.08
C LYS A 221 16.16 8.97 -9.65
N ALA A 222 15.62 10.14 -9.30
CA ALA A 222 15.71 10.68 -7.94
C ALA A 222 14.94 9.84 -6.91
N LEU A 223 13.97 9.00 -7.33
CA LEU A 223 13.20 8.16 -6.41
C LEU A 223 14.04 7.08 -5.72
N HIS A 224 15.15 6.65 -6.32
CA HIS A 224 15.92 5.53 -5.79
C HIS A 224 16.43 5.77 -4.36
N PRO A 225 17.21 6.83 -4.09
CA PRO A 225 17.64 7.13 -2.72
C PRO A 225 16.46 7.57 -1.83
N LEU A 226 15.53 8.37 -2.38
CA LEU A 226 14.36 8.88 -1.63
C LEU A 226 13.47 7.77 -1.06
N LEU A 227 13.36 6.62 -1.74
CA LEU A 227 12.58 5.47 -1.27
C LEU A 227 13.38 4.49 -0.39
N GLU A 228 14.71 4.50 -0.44
CA GLU A 228 15.56 3.64 0.39
C GLU A 228 15.82 4.27 1.77
N ASP A 229 16.43 5.45 1.81
CA ASP A 229 16.86 6.10 3.05
C ASP A 229 16.19 7.47 3.30
N GLY A 230 15.36 7.94 2.36
CA GLY A 230 14.65 9.22 2.49
C GLY A 230 15.50 10.43 2.12
N THR A 231 16.72 10.22 1.61
CA THR A 231 17.63 11.30 1.21
C THR A 231 17.66 11.49 -0.31
N ASP A 232 18.21 12.61 -0.77
CA ASP A 232 18.50 12.84 -2.19
C ASP A 232 19.85 12.24 -2.62
N GLY A 233 20.47 11.42 -1.77
CA GLY A 233 21.79 10.80 -2.00
C GLY A 233 22.98 11.75 -1.85
N SER A 234 22.74 13.00 -1.41
CA SER A 234 23.80 13.99 -1.20
C SER A 234 24.29 14.10 0.25
N GLU A 235 23.60 13.44 1.18
CA GLU A 235 23.96 13.44 2.60
C GLU A 235 24.96 12.30 2.90
N GLU A 236 26.11 12.64 3.51
CA GLU A 236 27.01 11.62 4.05
C GLU A 236 26.27 10.79 5.09
N LEU A 237 26.35 9.46 4.98
CA LEU A 237 25.80 8.50 5.93
C LEU A 237 26.47 8.68 7.31
N THR A 238 26.05 9.69 8.09
CA THR A 238 26.42 9.79 9.49
C THR A 238 25.72 8.66 10.22
N LEU A 239 26.47 7.88 10.99
CA LEU A 239 26.13 6.55 11.54
C LEU A 239 24.87 6.45 12.45
N ASP A 240 24.05 7.50 12.55
CA ASP A 240 22.86 7.50 13.39
C ASP A 240 21.64 7.02 12.59
N ASP A 241 21.38 5.71 12.63
CA ASP A 241 20.19 5.02 12.09
C ASP A 241 18.85 5.67 12.48
N LEU A 242 18.83 6.38 13.62
CA LEU A 242 17.66 7.11 14.12
C LEU A 242 17.34 8.35 13.27
N SER A 243 18.36 9.04 12.73
CA SER A 243 18.16 10.22 11.90
C SER A 243 17.56 9.87 10.53
N PHE A 244 17.99 8.74 9.94
CA PHE A 244 17.44 8.22 8.68
C PHE A 244 15.99 7.77 8.80
N LYS A 245 15.63 7.11 9.91
CA LYS A 245 14.23 6.72 10.16
C LYS A 245 13.29 7.91 10.24
N ASN A 246 13.76 9.04 10.75
CA ASN A 246 12.94 10.25 10.88
C ASN A 246 12.71 10.95 9.53
N LYS A 247 13.66 10.84 8.60
CA LYS A 247 13.54 11.40 7.24
C LYS A 247 12.68 10.57 6.30
N ARG A 248 12.53 9.26 6.56
CA ARG A 248 11.74 8.38 5.70
C ARG A 248 10.25 8.71 5.79
N VAL A 249 9.68 9.12 4.67
CA VAL A 249 8.25 9.39 4.48
C VAL A 249 7.57 8.21 3.81
N ALA A 250 6.25 8.07 3.97
CA ALA A 250 5.46 7.14 3.18
C ALA A 250 5.34 7.64 1.73
N PHE A 251 5.16 6.74 0.78
CA PHE A 251 5.11 7.07 -0.64
C PHE A 251 4.00 6.32 -1.37
N ILE A 252 3.24 7.04 -2.20
CA ILE A 252 2.27 6.48 -3.14
C ILE A 252 2.52 7.07 -4.54
N GLY A 253 2.82 6.22 -5.53
CA GLY A 253 2.82 6.59 -6.94
C GLY A 253 1.53 6.14 -7.61
N ILE A 254 0.78 7.04 -8.22
CA ILE A 254 -0.45 6.73 -8.97
C ILE A 254 -0.16 6.91 -10.46
N SER A 255 -0.49 5.90 -11.26
CA SER A 255 -0.27 5.97 -12.71
C SER A 255 -1.39 5.30 -13.49
N ASN A 256 -1.71 5.87 -14.66
CA ASN A 256 -2.53 5.19 -15.66
C ASN A 256 -1.74 4.24 -16.57
N TRP A 257 -0.42 4.44 -16.64
CA TRP A 257 0.49 3.71 -17.51
C TRP A 257 1.45 2.85 -16.69
N SER A 258 1.85 1.70 -17.26
CA SER A 258 2.90 0.87 -16.68
C SER A 258 4.20 1.66 -16.52
N LEU A 259 4.88 1.45 -15.40
CA LEU A 259 6.22 1.98 -15.14
C LEU A 259 7.26 0.89 -15.36
N ASP A 260 8.51 1.28 -15.56
CA ASP A 260 9.64 0.35 -15.55
C ASP A 260 9.71 -0.39 -14.18
N PRO A 261 9.63 -1.73 -14.16
CA PRO A 261 9.78 -2.53 -12.94
C PRO A 261 11.05 -2.20 -12.14
N ALA A 262 12.15 -1.80 -12.79
CA ALA A 262 13.39 -1.44 -12.09
C ALA A 262 13.21 -0.29 -11.09
N LYS A 263 12.27 0.63 -11.37
CA LYS A 263 11.91 1.76 -10.49
C LYS A 263 10.92 1.36 -9.40
N MET A 264 10.15 0.31 -9.64
CA MET A 264 9.12 -0.18 -8.71
C MET A 264 9.61 -1.27 -7.77
N ASN A 265 10.75 -1.93 -8.04
CA ASN A 265 11.31 -3.01 -7.20
C ASN A 265 11.55 -2.61 -5.72
N ARG A 266 11.61 -1.30 -5.42
CA ARG A 266 11.72 -0.77 -4.05
C ARG A 266 10.40 -0.72 -3.29
N GLY A 267 9.29 -0.95 -3.98
CA GLY A 267 7.93 -0.84 -3.47
C GLY A 267 7.05 -2.01 -3.88
N ILE A 268 5.78 -1.96 -3.48
CA ILE A 268 4.73 -2.87 -3.90
C ILE A 268 4.04 -2.26 -5.11
N MET A 269 3.82 -3.05 -6.14
CA MET A 269 2.97 -2.69 -7.27
C MET A 269 1.59 -3.29 -7.07
N LEU A 270 0.56 -2.45 -7.09
CA LEU A 270 -0.83 -2.86 -7.19
C LEU A 270 -1.25 -2.68 -8.65
N TYR A 271 -1.41 -3.81 -9.35
CA TYR A 271 -1.88 -3.81 -10.73
C TYR A 271 -3.41 -3.89 -10.79
N ARG A 272 -4.01 -3.06 -11.65
CA ARG A 272 -5.43 -3.09 -11.98
C ARG A 272 -5.62 -3.39 -13.46
N GLY A 273 -6.18 -4.57 -13.71
CA GLY A 273 -6.71 -4.93 -15.01
C GLY A 273 -7.97 -4.13 -15.37
N GLN A 274 -8.59 -4.48 -16.49
CA GLN A 274 -9.95 -4.00 -16.77
C GLN A 274 -10.93 -4.67 -15.79
N PRO A 275 -11.95 -3.94 -15.33
CA PRO A 275 -13.02 -4.55 -14.55
C PRO A 275 -13.70 -5.62 -15.39
N ASP A 276 -14.05 -6.73 -14.76
CA ASP A 276 -14.87 -7.76 -15.38
C ASP A 276 -16.35 -7.35 -15.39
N SER A 277 -17.21 -8.19 -15.99
CA SER A 277 -18.64 -7.89 -16.09
C SER A 277 -19.30 -7.71 -14.73
N ASP A 278 -18.85 -8.46 -13.73
CA ASP A 278 -19.46 -8.47 -12.41
C ASP A 278 -19.06 -7.20 -11.65
N GLU A 279 -17.79 -6.79 -11.75
CA GLU A 279 -17.30 -5.49 -11.23
C GLU A 279 -18.04 -4.31 -11.87
N LEU A 280 -18.36 -4.39 -13.16
CA LEU A 280 -19.12 -3.34 -13.86
C LEU A 280 -20.56 -3.24 -13.34
N VAL A 281 -21.20 -4.38 -13.08
CA VAL A 281 -22.55 -4.42 -12.49
C VAL A 281 -22.56 -3.90 -11.05
N GLU A 282 -21.54 -4.23 -10.25
CA GLU A 282 -21.40 -3.68 -8.89
C GLU A 282 -21.15 -2.16 -8.87
N THR A 283 -20.61 -1.62 -9.98
CA THR A 283 -20.27 -0.19 -10.09
C THR A 283 -21.43 0.67 -10.64
N ALA A 284 -22.37 0.08 -11.39
CA ALA A 284 -23.48 0.77 -12.05
C ALA A 284 -24.64 1.10 -11.10
#